data_AF-A0A7C1QAP6-F1
#
_entry.id   AF-A0A7C1QAP6-F1
#
_cell.length_a   1.000
_cell.length_b   1.000
_cell.length_c   1.000
_cell.angle_alpha   90.00
_cell.angle_beta   90.00
_cell.angle_gamma   90.00
#
_symmetry.space_group_name_H-M   'P 1'
#
loop_
_entity.id
_entity.type
_entity.pdbx_description
1 polymer ?
#
loop_
_entity_poly.entity_id
_entity_poly.type
_entity_poly.pdbx_seq_one_letter_code
_entity_poly.pdbx_strand_id
1 'polypeptide(L)'
;MTEGKISRQSVSNISRKALDPGYSPNSYPMTDEYRHSSEVTITLNDLDANTVFLKDDPADHRGLLSWINQKRGTYSWRLDEAGSYGYLVQGSFSSEAIQKAAEEGIIRIKLAVNESSEKSGGLAVYGEQFGRFPVDPTLIIRLK
;
A
#
# COMPACT_ATOMS: atom_id res chain seq x y z
N MET A 1 -51.62 17.28 -16.03
CA MET A 1 -50.72 16.83 -14.95
C MET A 1 -50.63 15.33 -15.06
N THR A 2 -49.53 14.80 -15.59
CA THR A 2 -49.37 13.36 -15.85
C THR A 2 -48.65 12.76 -14.65
N GLU A 3 -49.34 11.94 -13.87
CA GLU A 3 -48.75 11.22 -12.74
C GLU A 3 -47.65 10.28 -13.25
N GLY A 4 -46.41 10.58 -12.88
CA GLY A 4 -45.26 9.72 -13.14
C GLY A 4 -45.40 8.44 -12.31
N LYS A 5 -45.67 7.33 -12.98
CA LYS A 5 -45.78 6.01 -12.36
C LYS A 5 -44.39 5.55 -11.90
N ILE A 6 -44.08 5.73 -10.61
CA ILE A 6 -42.84 5.19 -10.03
C ILE A 6 -43.04 3.69 -9.81
N SER A 7 -42.43 2.89 -10.69
CA SER A 7 -42.35 1.45 -10.55
C SER A 7 -41.23 1.09 -9.57
N ARG A 8 -41.57 0.46 -8.44
CA ARG A 8 -40.59 -0.16 -7.55
C ARG A 8 -40.01 -1.38 -8.27
N GLN A 9 -38.81 -1.25 -8.83
CA GLN A 9 -38.07 -2.41 -9.32
C GLN A 9 -37.68 -3.29 -8.13
N SER A 10 -37.97 -4.60 -8.22
CA SER A 10 -37.49 -5.57 -7.25
C SER A 10 -35.97 -5.65 -7.30
N VAL A 11 -35.34 -5.88 -6.13
CA VAL A 11 -33.89 -6.00 -5.92
C VAL A 11 -33.26 -7.16 -6.72
N SER A 12 -34.04 -7.92 -7.47
CA SER A 12 -33.63 -9.08 -8.26
C SER A 12 -32.75 -8.75 -9.47
N ASN A 13 -32.66 -7.48 -9.90
CA ASN A 13 -31.89 -7.07 -11.07
C ASN A 13 -30.85 -5.99 -10.73
N ILE A 14 -29.98 -6.27 -9.76
CA ILE A 14 -28.80 -5.41 -9.51
C ILE A 14 -27.75 -5.72 -10.58
N SER A 15 -27.35 -4.70 -11.34
CA SER A 15 -26.26 -4.84 -12.32
C SER A 15 -24.92 -5.09 -11.61
N ARG A 16 -23.98 -5.82 -12.25
CA ARG A 16 -22.62 -6.05 -11.72
C ARG A 16 -21.93 -4.74 -11.29
N LYS A 17 -22.18 -3.63 -11.99
CA LYS A 17 -21.65 -2.30 -11.70
C LYS A 17 -22.08 -1.76 -10.33
N ALA A 18 -23.25 -2.15 -9.84
CA ALA A 18 -23.76 -1.75 -8.53
C ALA A 18 -23.25 -2.64 -7.39
N LEU A 19 -22.53 -3.73 -7.71
CA LEU A 19 -21.88 -4.63 -6.75
C LEU A 19 -20.37 -4.43 -6.68
N ASP A 20 -19.79 -3.62 -7.58
CA ASP A 20 -18.36 -3.34 -7.65
C ASP A 20 -18.07 -2.01 -6.93
N PRO A 21 -17.43 -2.04 -5.74
CA PRO A 21 -17.13 -0.84 -4.98
C PRO A 21 -16.23 0.14 -5.74
N GLY A 22 -15.39 -0.37 -6.65
CA GLY A 22 -14.45 0.40 -7.46
C GLY A 22 -15.01 0.89 -8.79
N TYR A 23 -16.31 0.67 -9.08
CA TYR A 23 -16.87 1.02 -10.39
C TYR A 23 -16.88 2.54 -10.68
N SER A 24 -17.07 3.38 -9.66
CA SER A 24 -16.98 4.83 -9.85
C SER A 24 -15.53 5.25 -10.02
N PRO A 25 -15.19 6.12 -10.98
CA PRO A 25 -13.83 6.66 -11.11
C PRO A 25 -13.34 7.42 -9.88
N ASN A 26 -14.27 7.84 -9.01
CA ASN A 26 -13.97 8.47 -7.72
C ASN A 26 -14.15 7.53 -6.51
N SER A 27 -14.44 6.26 -6.76
CA SER A 27 -14.43 5.27 -5.69
C SER A 27 -12.98 4.96 -5.35
N TYR A 28 -12.64 5.15 -4.08
CA TYR A 28 -11.44 4.57 -3.49
C TYR A 28 -11.92 3.57 -2.43
N PRO A 29 -11.93 2.25 -2.75
CA PRO A 29 -12.42 1.24 -1.82
C PRO A 29 -11.66 1.31 -0.50
N MET A 30 -12.41 1.41 0.59
CA MET A 30 -11.82 1.30 1.92
C MET A 30 -11.57 -0.17 2.25
N THR A 31 -10.65 -0.45 3.17
CA THR A 31 -10.32 -1.80 3.63
C THR A 31 -11.57 -2.63 3.88
N ASP A 32 -11.68 -3.76 3.18
CA ASP A 32 -12.82 -4.66 3.23
C ASP A 32 -12.39 -6.15 3.35
N GLU A 33 -13.22 -7.07 2.85
CA GLU A 33 -12.93 -8.52 2.88
C GLU A 33 -11.86 -8.93 1.86
N TYR A 34 -11.70 -8.19 0.76
CA TYR A 34 -10.73 -8.48 -0.28
C TYR A 34 -9.39 -7.85 0.09
N ARG A 35 -8.40 -8.71 0.37
CA ARG A 35 -7.07 -8.26 0.79
C ARG A 35 -6.04 -8.42 -0.29
N HIS A 36 -5.17 -7.43 -0.40
CA HIS A 36 -4.02 -7.43 -1.30
C HIS A 36 -2.74 -7.67 -0.49
N SER A 37 -2.59 -8.90 0.03
CA SER A 37 -1.43 -9.25 0.84
C SER A 37 -0.16 -9.44 0.01
N SER A 38 0.98 -9.07 0.57
CA SER A 38 2.29 -9.19 -0.08
C SER A 38 3.32 -9.81 0.85
N GLU A 39 4.20 -10.63 0.28
CA GLU A 39 5.41 -11.08 0.95
C GLU A 39 6.61 -10.30 0.39
N VAL A 40 7.21 -9.47 1.23
CA VAL A 40 8.28 -8.54 0.87
C VAL A 40 9.61 -9.09 1.37
N THR A 41 10.56 -9.25 0.47
CA THR A 41 11.95 -9.57 0.79
C THR A 41 12.77 -8.28 0.83
N ILE A 42 13.52 -8.11 1.92
CA ILE A 42 14.42 -6.98 2.16
C ILE A 42 15.84 -7.52 2.17
N THR A 43 16.71 -7.02 1.29
CA THR A 43 18.13 -7.42 1.22
C THR A 43 19.06 -6.23 1.37
N LEU A 44 20.27 -6.49 1.86
CA LEU A 44 21.41 -5.56 1.87
C LEU A 44 22.44 -6.07 0.87
N ASN A 45 22.67 -5.31 -0.21
CA ASN A 45 23.59 -5.67 -1.29
C ASN A 45 23.35 -7.09 -1.83
N ASP A 46 22.07 -7.45 -2.01
CA ASP A 46 21.60 -8.78 -2.44
C ASP A 46 21.96 -9.95 -1.48
N LEU A 47 22.42 -9.62 -0.27
CA LEU A 47 22.63 -10.55 0.83
C LEU A 47 21.56 -10.40 1.90
N ASP A 48 21.44 -11.42 2.73
CA ASP A 48 20.68 -11.42 3.99
C ASP A 48 19.22 -10.99 3.84
N ALA A 49 18.44 -11.90 3.27
CA ALA A 49 17.03 -11.72 2.98
C ALA A 49 16.18 -11.78 4.26
N ASN A 50 15.66 -10.63 4.68
CA ASN A 50 14.60 -10.53 5.66
C ASN A 50 13.25 -10.61 4.94
N THR A 51 12.39 -11.57 5.30
CA THR A 51 11.04 -11.68 4.74
C THR A 51 10.02 -11.09 5.68
N VAL A 52 9.18 -10.19 5.17
CA VAL A 52 8.13 -9.50 5.90
C VAL A 52 6.79 -9.74 5.21
N PHE A 53 5.80 -10.17 5.99
CA PHE A 53 4.44 -10.34 5.48
C PHE A 53 3.61 -9.07 5.71
N LEU A 54 3.14 -8.46 4.62
CA LEU A 54 2.17 -7.38 4.61
C LEU A 54 0.78 -7.98 4.42
N LYS A 55 -0.10 -7.79 5.39
CA LYS A 55 -1.40 -8.47 5.41
C LYS A 55 -2.39 -7.97 4.36
N ASP A 56 -2.19 -6.75 3.83
CA ASP A 56 -3.15 -6.06 2.97
C ASP A 56 -2.53 -4.79 2.35
N ASP A 57 -3.24 -4.16 1.40
CA ASP A 57 -3.06 -2.78 0.93
C ASP A 57 -4.24 -1.92 1.40
N PRO A 58 -4.22 -1.45 2.66
CA PRO A 58 -5.42 -0.93 3.27
C PRO A 58 -5.62 0.57 3.03
N ALA A 59 -6.89 0.98 3.01
CA ALA A 59 -7.32 2.37 2.99
C ALA A 59 -8.42 2.63 4.02
N ASP A 60 -8.18 3.50 5.00
CA ASP A 60 -9.18 3.97 5.96
C ASP A 60 -8.72 5.24 6.69
N HIS A 61 -9.38 5.61 7.79
CA HIS A 61 -9.05 6.79 8.60
C HIS A 61 -7.62 6.76 9.18
N ARG A 62 -6.97 5.60 9.25
CA ARG A 62 -5.58 5.46 9.73
C ARG A 62 -4.57 6.00 8.72
N GLY A 63 -4.92 6.12 7.44
CA GLY A 63 -4.13 6.79 6.41
C GLY A 63 -4.36 8.30 6.36
N LEU A 64 -4.46 8.95 7.53
CA LEU A 64 -4.75 10.39 7.63
C LEU A 64 -3.74 11.26 6.86
N LEU A 65 -2.47 10.85 6.82
CA LEU A 65 -1.44 11.59 6.08
C LEU A 65 -1.71 11.55 4.57
N SER A 66 -2.15 10.41 4.06
CA SER A 66 -2.57 10.24 2.66
C SER A 66 -3.78 11.10 2.32
N TRP A 67 -4.75 11.21 3.24
CA TRP A 67 -5.89 12.12 3.05
C TRP A 67 -5.47 13.57 2.85
N ILE A 68 -4.53 14.05 3.68
CA ILE A 68 -4.09 15.44 3.70
C ILE A 68 -3.14 15.73 2.52
N ASN A 69 -2.29 14.77 2.16
CA ASN A 69 -1.20 14.96 1.19
C ASN A 69 -1.43 14.27 -0.15
N GLN A 70 -2.62 13.73 -0.42
CA GLN A 70 -2.93 13.17 -1.73
C GLN A 70 -2.62 14.19 -2.82
N LYS A 71 -1.88 13.75 -3.84
CA LYS A 71 -1.56 14.60 -4.98
C LYS A 71 -2.87 14.90 -5.71
N ARG A 72 -3.05 16.17 -6.10
CA ARG A 72 -4.08 16.50 -7.09
C ARG A 72 -3.71 15.80 -8.40
N GLY A 73 -4.45 14.74 -8.73
CA GLY A 73 -4.32 14.07 -10.02
C GLY A 73 -4.74 14.98 -11.18
N THR A 74 -4.76 14.42 -12.40
CA THR A 74 -5.22 15.10 -13.62
C THR A 74 -6.60 15.73 -13.46
N TYR A 75 -7.44 15.12 -12.63
CA TYR A 75 -8.74 15.63 -12.23
C TYR A 75 -8.69 16.03 -10.76
N SER A 76 -8.96 17.30 -10.45
CA SER A 76 -8.85 17.89 -9.11
C SER A 76 -9.78 17.30 -8.05
N TRP A 77 -10.71 16.42 -8.45
CA TRP A 77 -11.73 15.81 -7.61
C TRP A 77 -11.52 14.30 -7.40
N ARG A 78 -10.53 13.69 -8.04
CA ARG A 78 -10.30 12.24 -7.97
C ARG A 78 -9.53 11.85 -6.72
N LEU A 79 -10.01 10.81 -6.04
CA LEU A 79 -9.37 10.15 -4.92
C LEU A 79 -8.44 9.04 -5.44
N ASP A 80 -7.15 9.34 -5.61
CA ASP A 80 -6.17 8.35 -6.11
C ASP A 80 -5.52 7.52 -4.99
N GLU A 81 -5.40 8.06 -3.78
CA GLU A 81 -4.70 7.44 -2.64
C GLU A 81 -5.33 7.83 -1.30
N ALA A 82 -6.66 7.92 -1.30
CA ALA A 82 -7.41 8.52 -0.23
C ALA A 82 -7.49 7.60 0.99
N GLY A 83 -6.67 7.88 1.99
CA GLY A 83 -6.64 7.09 3.22
C GLY A 83 -5.83 5.80 3.12
N SER A 84 -5.10 5.56 2.03
CA SER A 84 -4.17 4.42 1.90
C SER A 84 -3.11 4.48 2.99
N TYR A 85 -2.67 3.36 3.54
CA TYR A 85 -1.53 3.36 4.46
C TYR A 85 -0.81 2.02 4.50
N GLY A 86 0.46 2.07 4.93
CA GLY A 86 1.28 0.88 5.12
C GLY A 86 1.44 0.46 6.58
N TYR A 87 2.28 -0.55 6.77
CA TYR A 87 2.73 -1.02 8.07
C TYR A 87 4.13 -0.47 8.36
N LEU A 88 4.42 -0.18 9.63
CA LEU A 88 5.79 0.12 10.03
C LEU A 88 6.58 -1.18 10.05
N VAL A 89 7.48 -1.33 9.09
CA VAL A 89 8.33 -2.50 8.92
C VAL A 89 9.73 -2.19 9.41
N GLN A 90 10.30 -3.11 10.17
CA GLN A 90 11.68 -3.03 10.64
C GLN A 90 12.38 -4.33 10.27
N GLY A 91 13.62 -4.20 9.77
CA GLY A 91 14.52 -5.31 9.50
C GLY A 91 15.89 -5.00 10.08
N SER A 92 16.66 -6.04 10.37
CA SER A 92 18.05 -5.92 10.78
C SER A 92 18.89 -6.80 9.87
N PHE A 93 20.11 -6.37 9.60
CA PHE A 93 21.07 -7.14 8.84
C PHE A 93 22.12 -7.75 9.78
N SER A 94 22.55 -8.95 9.43
CA SER A 94 23.65 -9.70 10.00
C SER A 94 24.97 -8.94 9.89
N SER A 95 25.89 -9.24 10.80
CA SER A 95 27.19 -8.55 10.85
C SER A 95 28.01 -8.83 9.58
N GLU A 96 27.85 -10.01 9.00
CA GLU A 96 28.49 -10.45 7.76
C GLU A 96 28.02 -9.62 6.55
N ALA A 97 26.72 -9.36 6.44
CA ALA A 97 26.18 -8.52 5.37
C ALA A 97 26.62 -7.05 5.53
N ILE A 98 26.66 -6.54 6.77
CA ILE A 98 27.15 -5.19 7.07
C ILE A 98 28.64 -5.06 6.71
N GLN A 99 29.46 -6.05 7.07
CA GLN A 99 30.88 -6.04 6.76
C GLN A 99 31.13 -6.02 5.25
N LYS A 100 30.41 -6.85 4.49
CA LYS A 100 30.51 -6.86 3.02
C LYS A 100 30.06 -5.55 2.39
N ALA A 101 28.97 -4.95 2.90
CA ALA A 101 28.54 -3.63 2.43
C ALA A 101 29.58 -2.54 2.72
N ALA A 102 30.28 -2.63 3.85
CA ALA A 102 31.38 -1.73 4.20
C ALA A 102 32.60 -1.95 3.27
N GLU A 103 32.95 -3.19 2.94
CA GLU A 103 34.02 -3.52 1.99
C GLU A 103 33.71 -3.02 0.57
N GLU A 104 32.45 -3.11 0.15
CA GLU A 104 31.97 -2.56 -1.13
C GLU A 104 31.89 -1.02 -1.12
N GLY A 105 31.78 -0.42 0.06
CA GLY A 105 31.61 1.03 0.24
C GLY A 105 30.23 1.55 -0.20
N ILE A 106 29.25 0.66 -0.42
CA ILE A 106 27.91 1.01 -0.90
C ILE A 106 26.88 0.25 -0.08
N ILE A 107 25.83 0.95 0.36
CA ILE A 107 24.65 0.35 1.00
C ILE A 107 23.51 0.39 0.00
N ARG A 108 23.09 -0.79 -0.51
CA ARG A 108 21.91 -0.96 -1.35
C ARG A 108 20.86 -1.75 -0.60
N ILE A 109 19.79 -1.08 -0.20
CA ILE A 109 18.60 -1.73 0.36
C ILE A 109 17.65 -2.01 -0.79
N LYS A 110 17.32 -3.27 -0.99
CA LYS A 110 16.35 -3.70 -1.99
C LYS A 110 15.13 -4.26 -1.31
N LEU A 111 13.97 -3.72 -1.67
CA LEU A 111 12.66 -4.22 -1.30
C LEU A 111 12.06 -4.88 -2.54
N ALA A 112 11.69 -6.15 -2.44
CA ALA A 112 11.16 -6.90 -3.57
C ALA A 112 9.96 -7.72 -3.15
N VAL A 113 8.95 -7.78 -4.02
CA VAL A 113 7.83 -8.72 -3.91
C VAL A 113 8.01 -9.75 -5.02
N ASN A 114 7.85 -11.03 -4.68
CA ASN A 114 7.89 -12.08 -5.69
C ASN A 114 6.57 -12.11 -6.47
N GLU A 115 6.59 -11.67 -7.73
CA GLU A 115 5.42 -11.64 -8.61
C GLU A 115 4.81 -13.04 -8.86
N SER A 116 5.62 -14.10 -8.78
CA SER A 116 5.17 -15.48 -8.96
C SER A 116 4.55 -16.09 -7.70
N SER A 117 4.50 -15.35 -6.59
CA SER A 117 3.86 -15.78 -5.35
C SER A 117 2.35 -15.53 -5.40
N GLU A 118 1.57 -16.37 -4.71
CA GLU A 118 0.15 -16.10 -4.44
C GLU A 118 -0.05 -14.83 -3.59
N LYS A 119 1.01 -14.33 -2.95
CA LYS A 119 1.06 -13.10 -2.16
C LYS A 119 1.83 -11.99 -2.90
N SER A 120 1.37 -11.67 -4.10
CA SER A 120 1.98 -10.68 -5.00
C SER A 120 1.16 -9.39 -5.09
N GLY A 121 0.57 -8.94 -3.97
CA GLY A 121 -0.27 -7.74 -3.88
C GLY A 121 0.43 -6.40 -4.20
N GLY A 122 1.69 -6.43 -4.66
CA GLY A 122 2.48 -5.24 -4.95
C GLY A 122 3.20 -4.66 -3.74
N LEU A 123 3.85 -3.52 -3.93
CA LEU A 123 4.59 -2.79 -2.89
C LEU A 123 4.46 -1.29 -3.10
N ALA A 124 3.93 -0.60 -2.09
CA ALA A 124 4.01 0.84 -1.95
C ALA A 124 4.95 1.20 -0.81
N VAL A 125 5.80 2.22 -1.01
CA VAL A 125 6.69 2.76 0.01
C VAL A 125 6.25 4.18 0.32
N TYR A 126 5.93 4.42 1.59
CA TYR A 126 5.44 5.70 2.07
C TYR A 126 6.56 6.47 2.77
N GLY A 127 6.61 7.79 2.52
CA GLY A 127 7.46 8.74 3.26
C GLY A 127 6.68 9.40 4.40
N GLU A 128 7.31 10.35 5.11
CA GLU A 128 6.76 10.96 6.32
C GLU A 128 5.43 11.71 6.11
N GLN A 129 5.12 12.08 4.87
CA GLN A 129 3.90 12.81 4.52
C GLN A 129 2.76 11.91 4.05
N PHE A 130 2.96 10.59 3.97
CA PHE A 130 1.99 9.68 3.37
C PHE A 130 1.78 8.42 4.22
N GLY A 131 0.58 7.87 4.18
CA GLY A 131 0.20 6.69 4.95
C GLY A 131 -0.20 7.00 6.39
N ARG A 132 0.31 6.18 7.31
CA ARG A 132 -0.07 6.19 8.74
C ARG A 132 1.02 6.76 9.66
N PHE A 133 2.29 6.63 9.26
CA PHE A 133 3.43 6.93 10.13
C PHE A 133 4.17 8.15 9.58
N PRO A 134 4.38 9.20 10.39
CA PRO A 134 5.08 10.40 9.95
C PRO A 134 6.60 10.19 10.01
N VAL A 135 7.10 9.18 9.30
CA VAL A 135 8.53 8.83 9.24
C VAL A 135 8.91 8.48 7.82
N ASP A 136 10.08 8.92 7.38
CA ASP A 136 10.66 8.45 6.12
C ASP A 136 11.27 7.05 6.26
N PRO A 137 11.44 6.31 5.15
CA PRO A 137 12.31 5.13 5.12
C PRO A 137 13.68 5.47 5.71
N THR A 138 13.98 4.86 6.85
CA THR A 138 15.13 5.25 7.68
C THR A 138 16.12 4.10 7.80
N LEU A 139 17.40 4.38 7.58
CA LEU A 139 18.50 3.50 7.92
C LEU A 139 19.10 3.91 9.26
N ILE A 140 19.05 3.02 10.26
CA ILE A 140 19.64 3.27 11.58
C ILE A 140 21.02 2.62 11.64
N ILE A 141 22.07 3.43 11.73
CA ILE A 141 23.45 2.98 11.91
C ILE A 141 23.83 3.13 13.38
N ARG A 142 24.19 2.02 14.03
CA ARG A 142 24.70 2.03 15.41
C ARG A 142 26.21 1.85 15.38
N LEU A 143 26.92 2.93 15.69
CA LEU A 143 28.36 2.90 15.90
C LEU A 143 28.65 2.38 17.30
N LYS A 144 29.68 1.53 17.43
CA LYS A 144 30.21 1.10 18.73
C LYS A 144 31.17 2.15 19.28
#